data_AF-A0A9N8DX75-F1
#
_entry.id   AF-A0A9N8DX75-F1
#
_cell.length_a   1.000
_cell.length_b   1.000
_cell.length_c   1.000
_cell.angle_alpha   90.00
_cell.angle_beta   90.00
_cell.angle_gamma   90.00
#
_symmetry.space_group_name_H-M   'P 1'
#
loop_
_entity.id
_entity.type
_entity.pdbx_description
1 polymer ?
#
loop_
_entity_poly.entity_id
_entity_poly.type
_entity_poly.pdbx_seq_one_letter_code
_entity_poly.pdbx_strand_id
1 'polypeptide(L)'
;MMTRKGNVAAILAALLSTTASVSAFTAIAPPAEAVVVPAQAQVPSSVISSSSNLPSQQELLSKSFASTINVAAATAAAPAPVAANTGSVVTISKINYNGEVPTSEADEYVVLTNNSKNAVDIAGYYVYVATTGTQGPTYTFPRDSVLKPGQSIRIYTNEVHKETGGYSFGSGKAIWNNKGGLAVLKNGSGTKLAEFKYKAS
;
A
#
# COMPACT_ATOMS: atom_id res chain seq x y z
N MET A 1 -53.35 -5.03 55.62
CA MET A 1 -53.54 -6.31 54.90
C MET A 1 -52.30 -6.52 54.03
N MET A 2 -51.14 -6.82 54.63
CA MET A 2 -50.56 -8.17 54.74
C MET A 2 -50.82 -9.06 53.50
N THR A 3 -49.79 -9.42 52.73
CA THR A 3 -49.16 -10.77 52.73
C THR A 3 -48.04 -10.87 51.68
N ARG A 4 -46.86 -11.31 52.12
CA ARG A 4 -45.69 -11.74 51.31
C ARG A 4 -45.95 -13.14 50.70
N LYS A 5 -45.39 -13.43 49.52
CA LYS A 5 -44.98 -14.77 49.01
C LYS A 5 -44.47 -14.59 47.57
N GLY A 6 -43.34 -15.11 47.11
CA GLY A 6 -42.30 -15.95 47.69
C GLY A 6 -41.18 -16.11 46.66
N ASN A 7 -39.95 -16.25 47.15
CA ASN A 7 -38.80 -16.73 46.37
C ASN A 7 -39.06 -18.15 45.89
N VAL A 8 -38.77 -18.44 44.63
CA VAL A 8 -38.31 -19.77 44.22
C VAL A 8 -37.13 -19.58 43.27
N ALA A 9 -35.94 -19.79 43.81
CA ALA A 9 -34.72 -19.96 43.04
C ALA A 9 -34.83 -21.31 42.30
N ALA A 10 -34.81 -21.27 40.97
CA ALA A 10 -34.62 -22.46 40.15
C ALA A 10 -33.13 -22.56 39.81
N ILE A 11 -32.43 -23.38 40.59
CA ILE A 11 -31.09 -23.87 40.28
C ILE A 11 -31.27 -24.88 39.14
N LEU A 12 -30.82 -24.53 37.94
CA LEU A 12 -30.64 -25.51 36.87
C LEU A 12 -29.14 -25.73 36.65
N ALA A 13 -28.64 -26.77 37.32
CA ALA A 13 -27.36 -27.38 37.01
C ALA A 13 -27.55 -28.25 35.76
N ALA A 14 -26.92 -27.87 34.65
CA ALA A 14 -26.74 -28.74 33.49
C ALA A 14 -25.23 -28.99 33.32
N LEU A 15 -24.76 -30.08 33.91
CA LEU A 15 -23.48 -30.71 33.56
C LEU A 15 -23.65 -31.37 32.19
N LEU A 16 -23.08 -30.78 31.14
CA LEU A 16 -22.73 -31.52 29.94
C LEU A 16 -21.21 -31.64 29.88
N SER A 17 -20.72 -32.73 30.45
CA SER A 17 -19.39 -33.26 30.18
C SER A 17 -19.36 -33.76 28.74
N THR A 18 -18.86 -32.94 27.82
CA THR A 18 -18.47 -33.41 26.49
C THR A 18 -17.06 -33.99 26.58
N THR A 19 -17.00 -35.30 26.52
CA THR A 19 -15.75 -36.06 26.37
C THR A 19 -15.11 -35.69 25.04
N ALA A 20 -13.94 -35.04 25.08
CA ALA A 20 -13.08 -34.93 23.91
C ALA A 20 -12.54 -36.33 23.58
N SER A 21 -13.04 -36.94 22.51
CA SER A 21 -12.40 -38.10 21.90
C SER A 21 -11.07 -37.65 21.30
N VAL A 22 -9.97 -37.96 21.98
CA VAL A 22 -8.63 -37.80 21.43
C VAL A 22 -8.39 -38.97 20.49
N SER A 23 -8.55 -38.74 19.18
CA SER A 23 -8.07 -39.69 18.18
C SER A 23 -6.55 -39.69 18.21
N ALA A 24 -5.97 -40.75 18.76
CA ALA A 24 -4.54 -41.02 18.68
C ALA A 24 -4.17 -41.32 17.23
N PHE A 25 -3.54 -40.35 16.55
CA PHE A 25 -2.78 -40.64 15.34
C PHE A 25 -1.43 -41.23 15.76
N THR A 26 -1.27 -42.53 15.53
CA THR A 26 0.03 -43.18 15.57
C THR A 26 0.93 -42.55 14.51
N ALA A 27 1.89 -41.73 14.94
CA ALA A 27 2.97 -41.26 14.09
C ALA A 27 3.93 -42.45 13.86
N ILE A 28 3.79 -43.12 12.72
CA ILE A 28 4.80 -44.04 12.21
C ILE A 28 5.92 -43.16 11.66
N ALA A 29 7.04 -43.09 12.37
CA ALA A 29 8.26 -42.47 11.88
C ALA A 29 8.75 -43.24 10.64
N PRO A 30 9.10 -42.56 9.52
CA PRO A 30 9.77 -43.23 8.41
C PRO A 30 11.17 -43.71 8.86
N PRO A 31 11.66 -44.84 8.32
CA PRO A 31 13.02 -45.30 8.60
C PRO A 31 14.03 -44.28 8.10
N ALA A 32 15.06 -44.02 8.91
CA ALA A 32 16.19 -43.17 8.54
C ALA A 32 17.00 -43.85 7.42
N GLU A 33 16.74 -43.46 6.17
CA GLU A 33 17.58 -43.81 5.03
C GLU A 33 18.80 -42.86 4.99
N ALA A 34 19.97 -43.43 5.24
CA ALA A 34 21.25 -42.77 5.06
C ALA A 34 21.51 -42.60 3.55
N VAL A 35 21.29 -41.39 3.03
CA VAL A 35 21.71 -41.04 1.66
C VAL A 35 23.06 -40.35 1.70
N VAL A 36 24.00 -41.03 1.06
CA VAL A 36 25.42 -40.74 0.83
C VAL A 36 25.61 -39.35 0.24
N VAL A 37 26.56 -38.58 0.79
CA VAL A 37 27.07 -37.32 0.22
C VAL A 37 28.00 -37.65 -0.96
N PRO A 38 27.69 -37.26 -2.22
CA PRO A 38 28.71 -37.24 -3.26
C PRO A 38 29.51 -35.93 -3.18
N ALA A 39 30.82 -36.08 -3.35
CA ALA A 39 31.84 -35.04 -3.24
C ALA A 39 31.64 -33.84 -4.19
N GLN A 40 32.19 -32.70 -3.75
CA GLN A 40 32.25 -31.42 -4.45
C GLN A 40 32.72 -31.52 -5.90
N ALA A 41 31.94 -30.97 -6.83
CA ALA A 41 32.44 -30.47 -8.11
C ALA A 41 32.71 -28.97 -7.98
N GLN A 42 33.99 -28.62 -7.97
CA GLN A 42 34.53 -27.26 -7.94
C GLN A 42 34.27 -26.59 -9.30
N VAL A 43 33.47 -25.52 -9.34
CA VAL A 43 33.34 -24.68 -10.54
C VAL A 43 34.40 -23.55 -10.50
N PRO A 44 35.20 -23.36 -11.56
CA PRO A 44 36.26 -22.37 -11.58
C PRO A 44 35.71 -20.94 -11.62
N SER A 45 36.34 -20.06 -10.85
CA SER A 45 36.16 -18.61 -10.88
C SER A 45 36.67 -18.05 -12.21
N SER A 46 35.76 -17.86 -13.16
CA SER A 46 36.04 -17.03 -14.34
C SER A 46 35.78 -15.57 -13.98
N VAL A 47 36.88 -14.88 -13.68
CA VAL A 47 36.99 -13.43 -13.81
C VAL A 47 36.66 -13.04 -15.25
N ILE A 48 35.66 -12.19 -15.44
CA ILE A 48 35.46 -11.46 -16.69
C ILE A 48 35.30 -9.99 -16.35
N SER A 49 36.38 -9.26 -16.58
CA SER A 49 36.45 -7.81 -16.54
C SER A 49 35.62 -7.24 -17.69
N SER A 50 34.41 -6.78 -17.42
CA SER A 50 33.64 -5.98 -18.37
C SER A 50 34.03 -4.51 -18.20
N SER A 51 35.16 -4.12 -18.80
CA SER A 51 35.48 -2.71 -19.07
C SER A 51 34.60 -2.23 -20.22
N SER A 52 33.35 -1.86 -19.93
CA SER A 52 32.50 -1.14 -20.88
C SER A 52 32.68 0.35 -20.68
N ASN A 53 33.47 0.96 -21.57
CA ASN A 53 33.58 2.40 -21.77
C ASN A 53 32.18 3.03 -21.82
N LEU A 54 31.81 3.77 -20.78
CA LEU A 54 30.65 4.66 -20.81
C LEU A 54 31.13 6.03 -21.30
N PRO A 55 30.66 6.53 -22.46
CA PRO A 55 31.01 7.89 -22.87
C PRO A 55 30.45 8.92 -21.88
N SER A 56 31.30 9.89 -21.56
CA SER A 56 31.04 11.03 -20.69
C SER A 56 29.74 11.75 -21.08
N GLN A 57 28.82 11.92 -20.12
CA GLN A 57 27.55 12.65 -20.25
C GLN A 57 27.75 14.19 -20.34
N GLN A 58 28.68 14.66 -21.17
CA GLN A 58 28.93 16.09 -21.43
C GLN A 58 28.65 16.52 -22.88
N GLU A 59 28.11 15.66 -23.74
CA GLU A 59 27.92 15.96 -25.19
C GLU A 59 26.45 15.93 -25.68
N LEU A 60 25.47 16.21 -24.82
CA LEU A 60 24.06 16.39 -25.23
C LEU A 60 23.54 17.84 -25.11
N LEU A 61 24.42 18.81 -24.88
CA LEU A 61 24.05 20.23 -24.71
C LEU A 61 24.10 21.07 -26.00
N SER A 62 24.10 20.47 -27.20
CA SER A 62 24.34 21.23 -28.44
C SER A 62 23.45 20.89 -29.64
N LYS A 63 22.24 20.39 -29.41
CA LYS A 63 21.22 20.32 -30.49
C LYS A 63 19.98 21.12 -30.11
N SER A 64 20.11 22.41 -30.44
CA SER A 64 19.04 23.38 -30.59
C SER A 64 17.89 22.81 -31.41
N PHE A 65 16.68 22.88 -30.87
CA PHE A 65 15.49 23.19 -31.65
C PHE A 65 14.82 24.37 -30.96
N ALA A 66 15.05 25.57 -31.51
CA ALA A 66 14.20 26.72 -31.26
C ALA A 66 12.82 26.39 -31.83
N SER A 67 11.89 25.93 -30.98
CA SER A 67 10.49 25.83 -31.34
C SER A 67 9.80 27.11 -30.85
N THR A 68 9.58 28.03 -31.78
CA THR A 68 8.72 29.20 -31.58
C THR A 68 7.32 28.71 -31.22
N ILE A 69 6.94 28.80 -29.94
CA ILE A 69 5.57 28.51 -29.51
C ILE A 69 4.75 29.78 -29.68
N ASN A 70 3.88 29.78 -30.69
CA ASN A 70 2.73 30.67 -30.74
C ASN A 70 1.79 30.31 -29.58
N VAL A 71 1.70 31.14 -28.55
CA VAL A 71 0.66 31.00 -27.51
C VAL A 71 -0.58 31.74 -28.01
N ALA A 72 -1.45 31.02 -28.71
CA ALA A 72 -2.83 31.43 -28.91
C ALA A 72 -3.59 31.22 -27.59
N ALA A 73 -4.22 32.29 -27.09
CA ALA A 73 -4.99 32.29 -25.87
C ALA A 73 -6.20 31.36 -25.97
N ALA A 74 -6.16 30.24 -25.25
CA ALA A 74 -7.32 29.41 -24.97
C ALA A 74 -7.84 29.76 -23.57
N THR A 75 -8.99 30.43 -23.52
CA THR A 75 -9.76 30.58 -22.28
C THR A 75 -10.36 29.21 -21.93
N ALA A 76 -9.88 28.61 -20.85
CA ALA A 76 -10.41 27.34 -20.33
C ALA A 76 -10.73 27.51 -18.83
N ALA A 77 -11.89 26.98 -18.47
CA ALA A 77 -12.66 27.17 -17.24
C ALA A 77 -11.91 27.07 -15.90
N ALA A 78 -12.52 27.72 -14.90
CA ALA A 78 -12.07 27.97 -13.52
C ALA A 78 -11.49 26.77 -12.73
N PRO A 79 -10.58 27.02 -11.76
CA PRO A 79 -9.83 25.99 -11.05
C PRO A 79 -10.66 25.21 -10.01
N ALA A 80 -10.53 23.88 -10.03
CA ALA A 80 -10.94 22.98 -8.95
C ALA A 80 -10.13 23.27 -7.65
N PRO A 81 -10.66 22.98 -6.44
CA PRO A 81 -10.14 23.53 -5.20
C PRO A 81 -8.70 23.07 -4.89
N VAL A 82 -7.84 24.06 -4.69
CA VAL A 82 -6.43 23.92 -4.31
C VAL A 82 -6.31 23.36 -2.89
N ALA A 83 -5.82 22.13 -2.75
CA ALA A 83 -5.32 21.60 -1.49
C ALA A 83 -3.95 22.23 -1.18
N ALA A 84 -3.74 22.67 0.07
CA ALA A 84 -2.50 23.27 0.53
C ALA A 84 -1.35 22.24 0.52
N ASN A 85 -0.66 22.16 -0.62
CA ASN A 85 0.52 21.33 -0.79
C ASN A 85 1.68 22.00 -0.04
N THR A 86 2.00 21.49 1.15
CA THR A 86 3.11 21.98 1.98
C THR A 86 4.44 21.48 1.39
N GLY A 87 4.82 22.00 0.21
CA GLY A 87 6.16 21.93 -0.38
C GLY A 87 6.82 20.55 -0.56
N SER A 88 6.12 19.45 -0.27
CA SER A 88 6.70 18.10 -0.30
C SER A 88 6.78 17.59 -1.73
N VAL A 89 7.90 16.91 -2.04
CA VAL A 89 8.15 16.37 -3.38
C VAL A 89 7.30 15.14 -3.70
N VAL A 90 6.92 14.36 -2.69
CA VAL A 90 5.96 13.26 -2.84
C VAL A 90 4.59 13.74 -2.43
N THR A 91 3.62 13.63 -3.33
CA THR A 91 2.24 14.09 -3.13
C THR A 91 1.25 12.95 -3.35
N ILE A 92 0.02 13.14 -2.87
CA ILE A 92 -1.13 12.35 -3.29
C ILE A 92 -1.74 13.05 -4.51
N SER A 93 -1.72 12.42 -5.67
CA SER A 93 -2.15 13.04 -6.94
C SER A 93 -3.57 12.69 -7.36
N LYS A 94 -4.08 11.52 -6.93
CA LYS A 94 -5.43 11.05 -7.23
C LYS A 94 -5.91 10.04 -6.20
N ILE A 95 -7.22 9.95 -6.02
CA ILE A 95 -7.90 8.82 -5.38
C ILE A 95 -8.99 8.31 -6.34
N ASN A 96 -9.04 7.01 -6.57
CA ASN A 96 -10.16 6.30 -7.17
C ASN A 96 -11.01 5.72 -6.02
N TYR A 97 -12.15 6.34 -5.72
CA TYR A 97 -12.96 6.09 -4.52
C TYR A 97 -14.36 5.54 -4.82
N ASN A 98 -14.62 5.22 -6.08
CA ASN A 98 -15.87 4.62 -6.53
C ASN A 98 -15.45 3.49 -7.46
N GLY A 99 -15.09 2.36 -6.85
CA GLY A 99 -14.68 1.17 -7.56
C GLY A 99 -15.85 0.52 -8.28
N GLU A 100 -15.51 -0.48 -9.08
CA GLU A 100 -16.45 -1.26 -9.88
C GLU A 100 -16.69 -2.65 -9.27
N VAL A 101 -15.87 -3.07 -8.30
CA VAL A 101 -16.00 -4.37 -7.63
C VAL A 101 -17.07 -4.29 -6.52
N PRO A 102 -18.23 -4.95 -6.67
CA PRO A 102 -19.33 -4.79 -5.73
C PRO A 102 -18.95 -5.17 -4.29
N THR A 103 -19.44 -4.38 -3.32
CA THR A 103 -19.27 -4.59 -1.86
C THR A 103 -17.85 -4.37 -1.34
N SER A 104 -16.84 -4.98 -1.95
CA SER A 104 -15.45 -4.87 -1.48
C SER A 104 -14.72 -3.66 -2.04
N GLU A 105 -15.12 -3.16 -3.22
CA GLU A 105 -14.47 -2.01 -3.89
C GLU A 105 -12.95 -2.22 -3.97
N ALA A 106 -12.55 -3.45 -4.33
CA ALA A 106 -11.17 -3.93 -4.23
C ALA A 106 -10.21 -3.16 -5.16
N ASP A 107 -10.77 -2.59 -6.23
CA ASP A 107 -10.14 -1.82 -7.30
C ASP A 107 -10.06 -0.31 -7.00
N GLU A 108 -10.52 0.15 -5.84
CA GLU A 108 -10.23 1.50 -5.38
C GLU A 108 -8.74 1.65 -5.02
N TYR A 109 -8.20 2.85 -5.20
CA TYR A 109 -6.79 3.11 -4.91
C TYR A 109 -6.49 4.59 -4.66
N VAL A 110 -5.37 4.82 -3.97
CA VAL A 110 -4.71 6.14 -3.89
C VAL A 110 -3.44 6.14 -4.75
N VAL A 111 -3.17 7.27 -5.41
CA VAL A 111 -1.97 7.49 -6.24
C VAL A 111 -1.00 8.40 -5.51
N LEU A 112 0.25 7.95 -5.35
CA LEU A 112 1.36 8.78 -4.90
C LEU A 112 2.28 9.09 -6.07
N THR A 113 2.74 10.34 -6.16
CA THR A 113 3.61 10.81 -7.25
C THR A 113 4.84 11.51 -6.68
N ASN A 114 6.03 11.19 -7.19
CA ASN A 114 7.24 11.96 -6.95
C ASN A 114 7.38 13.06 -7.99
N ASN A 115 7.15 14.31 -7.59
CA ASN A 115 7.22 15.49 -8.46
C ASN A 115 8.64 16.10 -8.53
N SER A 116 9.64 15.49 -7.91
CA SER A 116 11.03 15.95 -8.01
C SER A 116 11.76 15.35 -9.20
N LYS A 117 12.95 15.90 -9.46
CA LYS A 117 13.90 15.38 -10.45
C LYS A 117 14.82 14.28 -9.90
N ASN A 118 14.67 13.91 -8.63
CA ASN A 118 15.52 12.94 -7.93
C ASN A 118 14.69 11.72 -7.48
N ALA A 119 15.34 10.57 -7.33
CA ALA A 119 14.70 9.44 -6.66
C ALA A 119 14.46 9.78 -5.18
N VAL A 120 13.34 9.30 -4.63
CA VAL A 120 12.98 9.50 -3.22
C VAL A 120 12.85 8.14 -2.56
N ASP A 121 13.60 7.93 -1.48
CA ASP A 121 13.36 6.82 -0.57
C ASP A 121 12.07 7.08 0.19
N ILE A 122 11.11 6.17 0.05
CA ILE A 122 9.80 6.22 0.69
C ILE A 122 9.64 5.08 1.70
N ALA A 123 10.72 4.35 2.05
CA ALA A 123 10.67 3.33 3.08
C ALA A 123 10.12 3.90 4.40
N GLY A 124 9.16 3.19 4.99
CA GLY A 124 8.50 3.62 6.22
C GLY A 124 7.55 4.82 6.09
N TYR A 125 7.42 5.42 4.90
CA TYR A 125 6.32 6.36 4.66
C TYR A 125 5.00 5.62 4.81
N TYR A 126 3.94 6.34 5.16
CA TYR A 126 2.63 5.72 5.30
C TYR A 126 1.51 6.63 4.85
N VAL A 127 0.52 6.00 4.22
CA VAL A 127 -0.72 6.62 3.78
C VAL A 127 -1.88 6.02 4.58
N TYR A 128 -2.82 6.87 4.99
CA TYR A 128 -3.99 6.42 5.70
C TYR A 128 -5.24 7.18 5.27
N VAL A 129 -6.37 6.49 5.38
CA VAL A 129 -7.70 7.12 5.29
C VAL A 129 -7.98 7.84 6.60
N ALA A 130 -8.46 9.06 6.54
CA ALA A 130 -8.85 9.85 7.70
C ALA A 130 -10.33 10.23 7.64
N THR A 131 -11.01 10.05 8.76
CA THR A 131 -12.30 10.69 9.06
C THR A 131 -12.05 11.77 10.11
N THR A 132 -12.93 12.76 10.28
CA THR A 132 -12.75 13.88 11.23
C THR A 132 -12.10 13.45 12.55
N GLY A 133 -10.81 13.79 12.72
CA GLY A 133 -10.02 13.49 13.92
C GLY A 133 -9.53 12.05 14.12
N THR A 134 -9.84 11.10 13.22
CA THR A 134 -9.53 9.67 13.39
C THR A 134 -8.77 9.12 12.19
N GLN A 135 -7.63 8.47 12.47
CA GLN A 135 -6.87 7.69 11.50
C GLN A 135 -7.50 6.30 11.34
N GLY A 136 -7.80 5.92 10.10
CA GLY A 136 -8.34 4.63 9.71
C GLY A 136 -7.28 3.67 9.15
N PRO A 137 -7.66 2.77 8.23
CA PRO A 137 -6.74 1.85 7.56
C PRO A 137 -5.48 2.57 7.06
N THR A 138 -4.33 1.96 7.34
CA THR A 138 -3.01 2.54 7.09
C THR A 138 -2.17 1.54 6.31
N TYR A 139 -1.51 2.02 5.26
CA TYR A 139 -0.50 1.28 4.52
C TYR A 139 0.86 1.92 4.77
N THR A 140 1.84 1.10 5.15
CA THR A 140 3.23 1.54 5.38
C THR A 140 4.13 0.90 4.33
N PHE A 141 4.95 1.70 3.68
CA PHE A 141 5.88 1.22 2.67
C PHE A 141 6.97 0.33 3.28
N PRO A 142 7.26 -0.83 2.66
CA PRO A 142 8.31 -1.72 3.12
C PRO A 142 9.70 -1.07 2.95
N ARG A 143 10.71 -1.70 3.54
CA ARG A 143 12.11 -1.36 3.27
C ARG A 143 12.40 -1.41 1.78
N ASP A 144 13.41 -0.64 1.37
CA ASP A 144 13.90 -0.58 -0.01
C ASP A 144 12.88 -0.04 -1.04
N SER A 145 11.81 0.62 -0.56
CA SER A 145 10.83 1.28 -1.41
C SER A 145 11.38 2.61 -1.92
N VAL A 146 11.64 2.69 -3.23
CA VAL A 146 12.13 3.92 -3.88
C VAL A 146 11.19 4.36 -4.99
N LEU A 147 10.85 5.65 -5.00
CA LEU A 147 10.03 6.26 -6.04
C LEU A 147 10.91 7.10 -6.98
N LYS A 148 10.99 6.70 -8.25
CA LYS A 148 11.82 7.38 -9.27
C LYS A 148 11.29 8.79 -9.59
N PRO A 149 12.12 9.67 -10.19
CA PRO A 149 11.67 10.99 -10.64
C PRO A 149 10.43 10.89 -11.54
N GLY A 150 9.38 11.66 -11.25
CA GLY A 150 8.13 11.67 -12.01
C GLY A 150 7.27 10.40 -11.89
N GLN A 151 7.73 9.37 -11.17
CA GLN A 151 7.01 8.11 -11.07
C GLN A 151 5.75 8.26 -10.21
N SER A 152 4.70 7.53 -10.61
CA SER A 152 3.51 7.33 -9.80
C SER A 152 3.32 5.86 -9.45
N ILE A 153 2.81 5.61 -8.25
CA ILE A 153 2.43 4.28 -7.76
C ILE A 153 1.00 4.31 -7.25
N ARG A 154 0.36 3.14 -7.21
CA ARG A 154 -0.98 2.94 -6.66
C ARG A 154 -0.93 2.03 -5.45
N ILE A 155 -1.76 2.35 -4.46
CA ILE A 155 -2.04 1.47 -3.31
C ILE A 155 -3.52 1.16 -3.34
N TYR A 156 -3.84 -0.09 -3.64
CA TYR A 156 -5.20 -0.58 -3.84
C TYR A 156 -5.86 -1.02 -2.54
N THR A 157 -7.19 -0.99 -2.47
CA THR A 157 -7.95 -1.51 -1.32
C THR A 157 -7.63 -2.97 -1.07
N ASN A 158 -7.69 -3.82 -2.10
CA ASN A 158 -7.39 -5.24 -1.96
C ASN A 158 -6.71 -5.90 -3.17
N GLU A 159 -6.79 -5.29 -4.35
CA GLU A 159 -6.10 -5.83 -5.54
C GLU A 159 -4.58 -5.65 -5.45
N VAL A 160 -3.84 -6.40 -6.28
CA VAL A 160 -2.38 -6.31 -6.40
C VAL A 160 -2.00 -6.19 -7.88
N HIS A 161 -1.49 -5.02 -8.26
CA HIS A 161 -1.15 -4.68 -9.64
C HIS A 161 0.33 -4.33 -9.77
N LYS A 162 1.14 -5.26 -10.29
CA LYS A 162 2.62 -5.13 -10.32
C LYS A 162 3.09 -3.96 -11.17
N GLU A 163 2.39 -3.65 -12.25
CA GLU A 163 2.68 -2.56 -13.19
C GLU A 163 2.48 -1.17 -12.57
N THR A 164 1.76 -1.07 -11.45
CA THR A 164 1.56 0.20 -10.72
C THR A 164 2.18 0.21 -9.33
N GLY A 165 3.07 -0.75 -9.04
CA GLY A 165 3.85 -0.83 -7.81
C GLY A 165 3.55 -2.05 -6.94
N GLY A 166 2.42 -2.74 -7.15
CA GLY A 166 2.07 -3.96 -6.43
C GLY A 166 1.67 -3.76 -4.98
N TYR A 167 1.22 -2.55 -4.60
CA TYR A 167 0.87 -2.22 -3.22
C TYR A 167 -0.62 -2.34 -2.96
N SER A 168 -0.97 -2.82 -1.77
CA SER A 168 -2.35 -3.06 -1.35
C SER A 168 -2.52 -2.89 0.15
N PHE A 169 -3.65 -2.34 0.58
CA PHE A 169 -4.06 -2.36 1.99
C PHE A 169 -4.47 -3.78 2.44
N GLY A 170 -4.77 -4.70 1.52
CA GLY A 170 -5.21 -6.05 1.85
C GLY A 170 -6.57 -6.08 2.57
N SER A 171 -7.41 -5.07 2.36
CA SER A 171 -8.70 -4.92 3.03
C SER A 171 -9.79 -5.66 2.27
N GLY A 172 -10.46 -6.62 2.90
CA GLY A 172 -11.65 -7.28 2.34
C GLY A 172 -12.91 -6.39 2.28
N LYS A 173 -12.79 -5.09 2.56
CA LYS A 173 -13.88 -4.11 2.58
C LYS A 173 -13.41 -2.80 1.96
N ALA A 174 -14.34 -2.05 1.37
CA ALA A 174 -14.12 -0.70 0.90
C ALA A 174 -13.55 0.18 2.03
N ILE A 175 -12.50 0.95 1.71
CA ILE A 175 -11.86 1.87 2.66
C ILE A 175 -12.02 3.33 2.24
N TRP A 176 -12.29 3.58 0.96
CA TRP A 176 -12.57 4.91 0.44
C TRP A 176 -14.10 5.09 0.43
N ASN A 177 -14.58 6.16 1.05
CA ASN A 177 -16.01 6.40 1.13
C ASN A 177 -16.51 7.11 -0.14
N ASN A 178 -17.51 6.55 -0.82
CA ASN A 178 -18.08 7.10 -2.06
C ASN A 178 -18.74 8.49 -1.84
N LYS A 179 -18.96 8.93 -0.60
CA LYS A 179 -19.48 10.26 -0.25
C LYS A 179 -18.38 11.30 -0.01
N GLY A 180 -17.12 10.90 -0.08
CA GLY A 180 -15.95 11.74 0.17
C GLY A 180 -15.17 11.32 1.40
N GLY A 181 -13.94 11.83 1.48
CA GLY A 181 -12.99 11.46 2.52
C GLY A 181 -11.70 12.26 2.44
N LEU A 182 -10.71 11.80 3.19
CA LEU A 182 -9.39 12.41 3.27
C LEU A 182 -8.33 11.30 3.26
N ALA A 183 -7.38 11.38 2.32
CA ALA A 183 -6.13 10.64 2.42
C ALA A 183 -5.07 11.53 3.05
N VAL A 184 -4.23 10.96 3.92
CA VAL A 184 -3.09 11.66 4.51
C VAL A 184 -1.83 10.84 4.30
N LEU A 185 -0.77 11.48 3.83
CA LEU A 185 0.56 10.91 3.65
C LEU A 185 1.53 11.50 4.69
N LYS A 186 2.26 10.63 5.37
CA LYS A 186 3.32 10.99 6.31
C LYS A 186 4.63 10.27 5.99
N ASN A 187 5.74 10.89 6.36
CA ASN A 187 7.05 10.23 6.35
C ASN A 187 7.19 9.27 7.53
N GLY A 188 8.29 8.51 7.58
CA GLY A 188 8.58 7.57 8.67
C GLY A 188 8.71 8.21 10.07
N SER A 189 9.00 9.52 10.14
CA SER A 189 9.04 10.28 11.39
C SER A 189 7.67 10.82 11.83
N GLY A 190 6.62 10.61 11.03
CA GLY A 190 5.26 11.07 11.31
C GLY A 190 4.96 12.51 10.88
N THR A 191 5.87 13.19 10.18
CA THR A 191 5.62 14.50 9.58
C THR A 191 4.65 14.34 8.41
N LYS A 192 3.59 15.15 8.39
CA LYS A 192 2.65 15.20 7.26
C LYS A 192 3.32 15.81 6.04
N LEU A 193 3.32 15.06 4.94
CA LEU A 193 3.87 15.48 3.65
C LEU A 193 2.77 16.02 2.74
N ALA A 194 1.63 15.34 2.71
CA ALA A 194 0.50 15.71 1.86
C ALA A 194 -0.82 15.22 2.46
N GLU A 195 -1.91 15.85 2.02
CA GLU A 195 -3.26 15.38 2.22
C GLU A 195 -4.10 15.62 0.97
N PHE A 196 -5.07 14.76 0.72
CA PHE A 196 -5.96 14.87 -0.43
C PHE A 196 -7.41 14.65 0.02
N LYS A 197 -8.19 15.73 -0.02
CA LYS A 197 -9.62 15.69 0.28
C LYS A 197 -10.39 15.48 -1.01
N TYR A 198 -11.32 14.54 -0.99
CA TYR A 198 -12.18 14.24 -2.12
C TYR A 198 -13.65 14.23 -1.68
N LYS A 199 -14.54 14.45 -2.64
CA LYS A 199 -16.00 14.36 -2.48
C LYS A 199 -16.59 13.78 -3.75
N ALA A 200 -17.74 13.14 -3.60
CA ALA A 200 -18.59 12.80 -4.74
C ALA A 200 -18.91 14.06 -5.54
N SER A 201 -18.83 13.96 -6.86
CA SER A 201 -19.25 14.99 -7.81
C SER A 201 -20.77 15.13 -7.86
#